data_AF-A0A1J5IK68-F1
#
_entry.id   AF-A0A1J5IK68-F1
#
_cell.length_a   1.000
_cell.length_b   1.000
_cell.length_c   1.000
_cell.angle_alpha   90.00
_cell.angle_beta   90.00
_cell.angle_gamma   90.00
#
_symmetry.space_group_name_H-M   'P 1'
#
loop_
_entity.id
_entity.type
_entity.pdbx_description
1 polymer ?
#
loop_
_entity_poly.entity_id
_entity_poly.type
_entity_poly.pdbx_seq_one_letter_code
_entity_poly.pdbx_strand_id
1 'polypeptide(L)'
;MSASLSANKRFRLDTLAEEPLSLEVGIEELGNVSVRALMSLGLSITEAEVTARSLLFGQSWQSTSGYNDKGEPVELGLATHGLVRIVQYIRGLVERQMLHPGTEPVLVAQSEAMAVLDGEEGNGYYGARVAFELAMAEARANGSSTVYLRNMEPAGNCLAEFALQAAEAGFVCRVVAAPSFAVAHPEDVTATKTIGTTAICYGCPSEGEPMILDYTSAAITFGEVLRRRQTGQPLPEHSCRTKEGIWTTIAEELFDGEAFTGRIVAASIPDWAQAAMVRMHTLVAGEGTNKCNFSVEIIDPASLGDLEVYRRRVTEWMNLIVGLNHDQVRTPGNHSLARYQANIDRGSVPVNLVLWDQLQQLAAGDIPAELPTTRTPTELVQEMKYYLATRRGTIETTPLSRLKRMIDHNRFDTGEIRLLRRRIHGDQLKDYEIVRIPQSILIEYLRSKGYSSIRVEIGDRQDAGVHLDCVIAEGDIFDQDGRRQHKVIRVYSYPVEHSQR
;
A
#
# COMPACT_ATOMS: atom_id res chain seq x y z
N MET A 1 8.04 -19.10 42.26
CA MET A 1 7.53 -17.97 43.06
C MET A 1 7.35 -16.80 42.12
N SER A 2 6.12 -16.32 42.01
CA SER A 2 5.65 -15.27 41.10
C SER A 2 6.36 -13.94 41.35
N ALA A 3 7.04 -13.41 40.34
CA ALA A 3 7.36 -11.98 40.27
C ALA A 3 6.36 -11.35 39.29
N SER A 4 5.38 -10.66 39.86
CA SER A 4 4.43 -9.83 39.11
C SER A 4 5.19 -8.73 38.36
N LEU A 5 5.05 -8.72 37.04
CA LEU A 5 5.39 -7.58 36.18
C LEU A 5 4.44 -6.43 36.50
N SER A 6 4.76 -5.62 37.51
CA SER A 6 4.04 -4.39 37.82
C SER A 6 4.65 -3.21 37.07
N ALA A 7 3.82 -2.60 36.23
CA ALA A 7 3.76 -1.17 35.89
C ALA A 7 4.94 -0.53 35.13
N ASN A 8 4.64 -0.23 33.85
CA ASN A 8 5.02 0.98 33.13
C ASN A 8 5.71 2.06 33.99
N LYS A 9 7.04 2.09 33.97
CA LYS A 9 7.76 3.31 34.32
C LYS A 9 7.61 4.28 33.14
N ARG A 10 6.79 5.32 33.32
CA ARG A 10 6.77 6.50 32.45
C ARG A 10 8.18 7.10 32.47
N PHE A 11 8.87 7.06 31.33
CA PHE A 11 10.09 7.85 31.12
C PHE A 11 9.66 9.29 30.85
N ARG A 12 10.01 10.22 31.75
CA ARG A 12 9.96 11.66 31.52
C ARG A 12 11.24 12.07 30.81
N LEU A 13 11.11 12.69 29.64
CA LEU A 13 12.22 13.15 28.79
C LEU A 13 13.07 14.26 29.45
N ASP A 14 12.61 14.79 30.58
CA ASP A 14 13.18 15.87 31.39
C ASP A 14 14.62 15.60 31.91
N THR A 15 15.18 14.41 31.66
CA THR A 15 16.50 13.98 32.19
C THR A 15 17.59 13.76 31.13
N LEU A 16 17.33 13.99 29.84
CA LEU A 16 18.25 13.62 28.74
C LEU A 16 19.00 14.81 28.11
N ALA A 17 19.28 15.87 28.86
CA ALA A 17 19.91 17.08 28.33
C ALA A 17 21.36 16.90 27.79
N GLU A 18 21.99 15.74 27.99
CA GLU A 18 23.40 15.51 27.63
C GLU A 18 23.66 14.38 26.61
N GLU A 19 22.68 13.54 26.27
CA GLU A 19 22.86 12.45 25.28
C GLU A 19 21.99 12.64 24.03
N PRO A 20 22.46 12.21 22.84
CA PRO A 20 21.66 12.30 21.62
C PRO A 20 20.38 11.46 21.76
N LEU A 21 19.21 12.09 21.58
CA LEU A 21 17.89 11.44 21.68
C LEU A 21 17.61 10.43 20.56
N SER A 22 18.47 10.39 19.53
CA SER A 22 18.36 9.53 18.36
C SER A 22 19.72 9.00 17.92
N LEU A 23 19.70 7.83 17.26
CA LEU A 23 20.82 7.20 16.61
C LEU A 23 20.57 7.11 15.10
N GLU A 24 21.63 7.14 14.30
CA GLU A 24 21.55 6.87 12.87
C GLU A 24 21.59 5.35 12.64
N VAL A 25 20.54 4.81 12.01
CA VAL A 25 20.43 3.37 11.73
C VAL A 25 20.35 3.14 10.23
N GLY A 26 21.08 2.14 9.73
CA GLY A 26 21.03 1.76 8.32
C GLY A 26 19.61 1.31 7.92
N ILE A 27 19.12 1.77 6.76
CA ILE A 27 17.74 1.49 6.32
C ILE A 27 17.50 -0.02 6.15
N GLU A 28 18.50 -0.76 5.66
CA GLU A 28 18.41 -2.22 5.51
C GLU A 28 18.33 -2.94 6.87
N GLU A 29 19.20 -2.57 7.80
CA GLU A 29 19.19 -3.11 9.18
C GLU A 29 17.84 -2.83 9.84
N LEU A 30 17.39 -1.58 9.75
CA LEU A 30 16.14 -1.13 10.32
C LEU A 30 14.93 -1.86 9.72
N GLY A 31 14.96 -2.11 8.40
CA GLY A 31 13.95 -2.92 7.72
C GLY A 31 13.92 -4.36 8.21
N ASN A 32 15.08 -5.01 8.31
CA ASN A 32 15.18 -6.39 8.80
C ASN A 32 14.67 -6.54 10.23
N VAL A 33 15.05 -5.61 11.12
CA VAL A 33 14.56 -5.58 12.52
C VAL A 33 13.04 -5.36 12.54
N SER A 34 12.53 -4.46 11.71
CA SER A 34 11.09 -4.14 11.66
C SER A 34 10.25 -5.31 11.16
N VAL A 35 10.69 -6.00 10.09
CA VAL A 35 10.03 -7.22 9.59
C VAL A 35 9.99 -8.29 10.68
N ARG A 36 11.13 -8.54 11.34
CA ARG A 36 11.22 -9.54 12.40
C ARG A 36 10.33 -9.19 13.60
N ALA A 37 10.29 -7.92 13.99
CA ALA A 37 9.41 -7.43 15.06
C ALA A 37 7.91 -7.56 14.72
N LEU A 38 7.54 -7.44 13.43
CA LEU A 38 6.16 -7.66 12.99
C LEU A 38 5.81 -9.15 12.96
N MET A 39 6.75 -10.01 12.54
CA MET A 39 6.57 -11.46 12.57
C MET A 39 6.44 -12.01 13.99
N SER A 40 7.16 -11.45 14.97
CA SER A 40 6.98 -11.82 16.38
C SER A 40 5.59 -11.44 16.92
N LEU A 41 4.89 -10.52 16.26
CA LEU A 41 3.49 -10.19 16.52
C LEU A 41 2.50 -11.07 15.73
N GLY A 42 2.99 -12.10 15.03
CA GLY A 42 2.16 -13.07 14.31
C GLY A 42 1.79 -12.70 12.87
N LEU A 43 2.33 -11.60 12.33
CA LEU A 43 2.15 -11.26 10.92
C LEU A 43 2.89 -12.26 10.03
N SER A 44 2.26 -12.62 8.90
CA SER A 44 2.94 -13.34 7.84
C SER A 44 4.14 -12.55 7.32
N ILE A 45 5.11 -13.25 6.70
CA ILE A 45 6.30 -12.60 6.13
C ILE A 45 5.91 -11.50 5.14
N THR A 46 4.95 -11.76 4.26
CA THR A 46 4.50 -10.83 3.24
C THR A 46 3.84 -9.58 3.85
N GLU A 47 2.96 -9.75 4.84
CA GLU A 47 2.33 -8.62 5.54
C GLU A 47 3.37 -7.80 6.30
N ALA A 48 4.33 -8.46 6.94
CA ALA A 48 5.40 -7.84 7.69
C ALA A 48 6.30 -7.00 6.78
N GLU A 49 6.71 -7.52 5.62
CA GLU A 49 7.50 -6.80 4.61
C GLU A 49 6.77 -5.58 4.06
N VAL A 50 5.50 -5.73 3.67
CA VAL A 50 4.69 -4.62 3.13
C VAL A 50 4.52 -3.52 4.18
N THR A 51 4.28 -3.91 5.43
CA THR A 51 4.07 -2.97 6.54
C THR A 51 5.35 -2.28 6.94
N ALA A 52 6.45 -3.01 7.10
CA ALA A 52 7.76 -2.45 7.43
C ALA A 52 8.21 -1.43 6.38
N ARG A 53 8.02 -1.74 5.09
CA ARG A 53 8.34 -0.81 4.00
C ARG A 53 7.55 0.49 4.11
N SER A 54 6.24 0.42 4.35
CA SER A 54 5.40 1.62 4.45
C SER A 54 5.76 2.47 5.67
N LEU A 55 6.07 1.84 6.80
CA LEU A 55 6.51 2.53 8.01
C LEU A 55 7.91 3.14 7.88
N LEU A 56 8.82 2.46 7.17
CA LEU A 56 10.13 3.01 6.83
C LEU A 56 10.02 4.23 5.91
N PHE A 57 9.10 4.19 4.94
CA PHE A 57 8.80 5.35 4.12
C PHE A 57 8.34 6.51 5.01
N GLY A 58 7.38 6.28 5.90
CA GLY A 58 6.92 7.29 6.86
C GLY A 58 8.03 7.85 7.75
N GLN A 59 8.96 6.99 8.21
CA GLN A 59 10.15 7.39 8.98
C GLN A 59 11.08 8.30 8.18
N SER A 60 11.23 8.03 6.88
CA SER A 60 12.15 8.75 6.00
C SER A 60 11.53 10.03 5.43
N TRP A 61 10.21 10.07 5.29
CA TRP A 61 9.44 11.17 4.69
C TRP A 61 9.10 12.28 5.68
N GLN A 62 8.65 11.91 6.89
CA GLN A 62 8.17 12.89 7.87
C GLN A 62 9.30 13.59 8.60
N SER A 63 9.00 14.76 9.16
CA SER A 63 9.92 15.41 10.08
C SER A 63 10.01 14.58 11.35
N THR A 64 11.21 14.13 11.66
CA THR A 64 11.62 13.48 12.90
C THR A 64 12.17 14.49 13.91
N SER A 65 12.31 15.75 13.52
CA SER A 65 12.75 16.85 14.37
C SER A 65 11.61 17.42 15.21
N GLY A 66 11.92 17.87 16.43
CA GLY A 66 11.04 18.62 17.33
C GLY A 66 11.77 19.83 17.90
N TYR A 67 11.31 20.34 19.05
CA TYR A 67 11.95 21.46 19.76
C TYR A 67 12.29 21.07 21.20
N ASN A 68 13.35 21.61 21.80
CA ASN A 68 13.61 21.44 23.23
C ASN A 68 12.81 22.47 24.07
N ASP A 69 12.93 22.41 25.39
CA ASP A 69 12.22 23.33 26.32
C ASP A 69 12.59 24.82 26.13
N LYS A 70 13.70 25.10 25.42
CA LYS A 70 14.15 26.44 25.05
C LYS A 70 13.65 26.88 23.67
N GLY A 71 12.89 26.04 22.98
CA GLY A 71 12.38 26.30 21.63
C GLY A 71 13.41 26.10 20.51
N GLU A 72 14.52 25.42 20.77
CA GLU A 72 15.57 25.14 19.78
C GLU A 72 15.27 23.81 19.07
N PRO A 73 15.47 23.70 17.74
CA PRO A 73 15.19 22.47 17.00
C PRO A 73 16.13 21.33 17.43
N VAL A 74 15.58 20.14 17.61
CA VAL A 74 16.30 18.91 18.01
C VAL A 74 15.83 17.71 17.20
N GLU A 75 16.75 16.79 16.92
CA GLU A 75 16.45 15.56 16.18
C GLU A 75 15.93 14.47 17.13
N LEU A 76 14.61 14.21 17.11
CA LEU A 76 13.98 13.23 18.00
C LEU A 76 14.01 11.81 17.44
N GLY A 77 14.15 11.65 16.12
CA GLY A 77 14.09 10.34 15.45
C GLY A 77 12.70 9.69 15.51
N LEU A 78 11.64 10.46 15.77
CA LEU A 78 10.27 9.97 15.94
C LEU A 78 9.35 10.55 14.86
N ALA A 79 9.12 9.78 13.79
CA ALA A 79 8.08 10.09 12.83
C ALA A 79 6.73 9.57 13.34
N THR A 80 5.71 10.43 13.40
CA THR A 80 4.37 10.05 13.90
C THR A 80 3.68 8.96 13.07
N HIS A 81 4.08 8.77 11.81
CA HIS A 81 3.62 7.70 10.93
C HIS A 81 4.75 6.77 10.49
N GLY A 82 5.87 6.78 11.22
CA GLY A 82 6.99 5.88 10.99
C GLY A 82 6.93 4.61 11.87
N LEU A 83 8.09 4.01 12.08
CA LEU A 83 8.26 2.73 12.78
C LEU A 83 7.74 2.70 14.22
N VAL A 84 7.57 3.87 14.83
CA VAL A 84 6.92 4.02 16.15
C VAL A 84 5.54 3.34 16.21
N ARG A 85 4.86 3.21 15.07
CA ARG A 85 3.56 2.53 14.94
C ARG A 85 3.62 1.03 15.20
N ILE A 86 4.76 0.37 15.01
CA ILE A 86 4.91 -1.06 15.35
C ILE A 86 4.66 -1.25 16.85
N VAL A 87 5.34 -0.43 17.66
CA VAL A 87 5.33 -0.57 19.12
C VAL A 87 4.07 0.06 19.73
N GLN A 88 3.69 1.27 19.30
CA GLN A 88 2.60 2.02 19.94
C GLN A 88 1.21 1.60 19.46
N TYR A 89 1.10 0.93 18.32
CA TYR A 89 -0.18 0.68 17.69
C TYR A 89 -0.39 -0.77 17.27
N ILE A 90 0.42 -1.29 16.34
CA ILE A 90 0.24 -2.65 15.78
C ILE A 90 0.27 -3.69 16.90
N ARG A 91 1.30 -3.63 17.77
CA ARG A 91 1.39 -4.49 18.95
C ARG A 91 0.12 -4.49 19.80
N GLY A 92 -0.39 -3.29 20.12
CA GLY A 92 -1.59 -3.16 20.95
C GLY A 92 -2.87 -3.69 20.27
N LEU A 93 -2.98 -3.55 18.94
CA LEU A 93 -4.10 -4.13 18.19
C LEU A 93 -4.06 -5.65 18.17
N VAL A 94 -2.87 -6.23 17.97
CA VAL A 94 -2.67 -7.69 18.01
C VAL A 94 -2.96 -8.23 19.41
N GLU A 95 -2.39 -7.62 20.46
CA GLU A 95 -2.60 -8.05 21.85
C GLU A 95 -4.07 -7.98 22.29
N ARG A 96 -4.85 -7.07 21.69
CA ARG A 96 -6.30 -6.92 21.92
C ARG A 96 -7.17 -7.70 20.94
N GLN A 97 -6.58 -8.48 20.04
CA GLN A 97 -7.28 -9.25 18.99
C GLN A 97 -8.18 -8.37 18.09
N MET A 98 -7.73 -7.14 17.83
CA MET A 98 -8.42 -6.17 16.97
C MET A 98 -7.85 -6.15 15.55
N LEU A 99 -6.59 -6.57 15.38
CA LEU A 99 -5.98 -6.84 14.08
C LEU A 99 -5.82 -8.35 13.95
N HIS A 100 -6.28 -8.91 12.83
CA HIS A 100 -6.19 -10.34 12.53
C HIS A 100 -5.08 -10.58 11.50
N PRO A 101 -3.90 -11.09 11.91
CA PRO A 101 -2.82 -11.39 10.97
C PRO A 101 -3.21 -12.49 9.99
N GLY A 102 -2.71 -12.42 8.76
CA GLY A 102 -3.00 -13.40 7.72
C GLY A 102 -4.29 -13.11 6.94
N THR A 103 -5.01 -12.05 7.28
CA THR A 103 -6.25 -11.67 6.61
C THR A 103 -5.95 -10.91 5.31
N GLU A 104 -6.54 -11.37 4.21
CA GLU A 104 -6.37 -10.76 2.90
C GLU A 104 -7.64 -10.03 2.44
N PRO A 105 -7.49 -8.87 1.77
CA PRO A 105 -8.64 -8.16 1.23
C PRO A 105 -9.40 -9.00 0.20
N VAL A 106 -10.72 -8.90 0.23
CA VAL A 106 -11.62 -9.58 -0.71
C VAL A 106 -12.25 -8.56 -1.64
N LEU A 107 -12.31 -8.87 -2.94
CA LEU A 107 -13.04 -8.04 -3.89
C LEU A 107 -14.56 -8.24 -3.74
N VAL A 108 -15.26 -7.17 -3.37
CA VAL A 108 -16.71 -7.16 -3.13
C VAL A 108 -17.49 -6.75 -4.37
N ALA A 109 -17.02 -5.72 -5.06
CA ALA A 109 -17.69 -5.16 -6.22
C ALA A 109 -16.68 -4.55 -7.19
N GLN A 110 -17.00 -4.57 -8.49
CA GLN A 110 -16.18 -3.96 -9.52
C GLN A 110 -17.03 -3.47 -10.69
N SER A 111 -16.70 -2.30 -11.24
CA SER A 111 -17.14 -1.82 -12.55
C SER A 111 -15.97 -1.84 -13.54
N GLU A 112 -15.99 -1.02 -14.59
CA GLU A 112 -14.85 -0.89 -15.52
C GLU A 112 -13.68 -0.17 -14.86
N ALA A 113 -13.93 0.98 -14.22
CA ALA A 113 -12.89 1.83 -13.63
C ALA A 113 -12.99 1.93 -12.10
N MET A 114 -13.83 1.14 -11.43
CA MET A 114 -13.95 1.19 -9.97
C MET A 114 -13.99 -0.19 -9.34
N ALA A 115 -13.46 -0.30 -8.12
CA ALA A 115 -13.55 -1.52 -7.32
C ALA A 115 -13.77 -1.21 -5.84
N VAL A 116 -14.39 -2.14 -5.12
CA VAL A 116 -14.52 -2.11 -3.66
C VAL A 116 -13.90 -3.38 -3.09
N LEU A 117 -12.92 -3.21 -2.21
CA LEU A 117 -12.30 -4.26 -1.41
C LEU A 117 -12.84 -4.20 0.03
N ASP A 118 -13.13 -5.36 0.61
CA ASP A 118 -13.31 -5.54 2.05
C ASP A 118 -11.98 -5.96 2.67
N GLY A 119 -11.52 -5.25 3.68
CA GLY A 119 -10.29 -5.55 4.39
C GLY A 119 -10.43 -6.65 5.44
N GLU A 120 -11.66 -7.10 5.75
CA GLU A 120 -11.95 -8.20 6.68
C GLU A 120 -11.29 -8.02 8.07
N GLU A 121 -11.17 -6.77 8.54
CA GLU A 121 -10.47 -6.39 9.77
C GLU A 121 -8.98 -6.76 9.81
N GLY A 122 -8.39 -6.95 8.63
CA GLY A 122 -6.98 -7.26 8.45
C GLY A 122 -6.06 -6.06 8.59
N ASN A 123 -4.77 -6.32 8.35
CA ASN A 123 -3.73 -5.32 8.40
C ASN A 123 -3.91 -4.22 7.33
N GLY A 124 -4.12 -3.00 7.79
CA GLY A 124 -4.41 -1.89 6.91
C GLY A 124 -3.30 -1.54 5.91
N TYR A 125 -2.02 -1.68 6.29
CA TYR A 125 -0.92 -1.35 5.38
C TYR A 125 -0.89 -2.32 4.19
N TYR A 126 -1.12 -3.60 4.47
CA TYR A 126 -1.23 -4.64 3.45
C TYR A 126 -2.44 -4.39 2.54
N GLY A 127 -3.61 -4.11 3.13
CA GLY A 127 -4.83 -3.81 2.36
C GLY A 127 -4.68 -2.57 1.46
N ALA A 128 -4.13 -1.48 1.98
CA ALA A 128 -3.90 -0.25 1.21
C ALA A 128 -2.96 -0.50 0.02
N ARG A 129 -1.93 -1.32 0.21
CA ARG A 129 -1.03 -1.74 -0.86
C ARG A 129 -1.76 -2.56 -1.92
N VAL A 130 -2.57 -3.54 -1.55
CA VAL A 130 -3.40 -4.31 -2.50
C VAL A 130 -4.33 -3.39 -3.30
N ALA A 131 -5.00 -2.44 -2.62
CA ALA A 131 -5.87 -1.46 -3.27
C ALA A 131 -5.11 -0.58 -4.28
N PHE A 132 -3.92 -0.12 -3.92
CA PHE A 132 -3.03 0.67 -4.79
C PHE A 132 -2.60 -0.11 -6.03
N GLU A 133 -2.10 -1.34 -5.86
CA GLU A 133 -1.68 -2.19 -6.99
C GLU A 133 -2.86 -2.48 -7.94
N LEU A 134 -4.06 -2.73 -7.39
CA LEU A 134 -5.27 -2.91 -8.20
C LEU A 134 -5.61 -1.64 -8.98
N ALA A 135 -5.59 -0.47 -8.33
CA ALA A 135 -5.91 0.80 -8.97
C ALA A 135 -4.90 1.15 -10.08
N MET A 136 -3.61 0.93 -9.84
CA MET A 136 -2.57 1.11 -10.86
C MET A 136 -2.79 0.17 -12.05
N ALA A 137 -3.11 -1.11 -11.79
CA ALA A 137 -3.35 -2.09 -12.85
C ALA A 137 -4.60 -1.78 -13.68
N GLU A 138 -5.67 -1.27 -13.05
CA GLU A 138 -6.90 -0.88 -13.73
C GLU A 138 -6.76 0.46 -14.46
N ALA A 139 -6.06 1.44 -13.90
CA ALA A 139 -5.83 2.72 -14.57
C ALA A 139 -4.97 2.56 -15.82
N ARG A 140 -3.98 1.66 -15.83
CA ARG A 140 -3.23 1.29 -17.03
C ARG A 140 -4.11 0.69 -18.13
N ALA A 141 -5.19 0.02 -17.76
CA ALA A 141 -6.10 -0.60 -18.72
C ALA A 141 -7.17 0.37 -19.24
N ASN A 142 -7.67 1.25 -18.37
CA ASN A 142 -8.87 2.06 -18.62
C ASN A 142 -8.61 3.58 -18.70
N GLY A 143 -7.37 4.02 -18.51
CA GLY A 143 -6.99 5.43 -18.40
C GLY A 143 -7.28 6.06 -17.03
N SER A 144 -8.18 5.48 -16.22
CA SER A 144 -8.36 5.85 -14.82
C SER A 144 -8.91 4.68 -13.99
N SER A 145 -8.72 4.75 -12.68
CA SER A 145 -9.32 3.80 -11.74
C SER A 145 -9.51 4.42 -10.36
N THR A 146 -10.58 4.01 -9.66
CA THR A 146 -10.79 4.29 -8.24
C THR A 146 -11.08 3.01 -7.47
N VAL A 147 -10.20 2.65 -6.55
CA VAL A 147 -10.37 1.49 -5.67
C VAL A 147 -10.65 1.97 -4.26
N TYR A 148 -11.77 1.51 -3.71
CA TYR A 148 -12.16 1.73 -2.32
C TYR A 148 -11.81 0.51 -1.48
N LEU A 149 -11.36 0.74 -0.25
CA LEU A 149 -11.10 -0.28 0.75
C LEU A 149 -11.82 0.10 2.03
N ARG A 150 -12.57 -0.83 2.61
CA ARG A 150 -13.30 -0.64 3.87
C ARG A 150 -12.92 -1.70 4.89
N ASN A 151 -13.42 -1.54 6.11
CA ASN A 151 -13.34 -2.57 7.15
C ASN A 151 -11.90 -3.05 7.39
N MET A 152 -10.96 -2.11 7.51
CA MET A 152 -9.56 -2.37 7.78
C MET A 152 -9.17 -1.70 9.10
N GLU A 153 -8.22 -2.30 9.83
CA GLU A 153 -7.58 -1.55 10.92
C GLU A 153 -6.84 -0.34 10.32
N PRO A 154 -6.94 0.86 10.93
CA PRO A 154 -6.32 2.06 10.41
C PRO A 154 -4.84 1.85 10.13
N ALA A 155 -4.48 1.90 8.85
CA ALA A 155 -3.09 2.03 8.50
C ALA A 155 -2.67 3.44 8.93
N GLY A 156 -1.62 3.54 9.74
CA GLY A 156 -1.03 4.80 10.19
C GLY A 156 -0.33 5.49 9.03
N ASN A 157 -1.05 5.69 7.92
CA ASN A 157 -0.53 5.85 6.58
C ASN A 157 0.28 7.12 6.41
N CYS A 158 1.45 6.95 5.79
CA CYS A 158 2.02 7.99 4.96
C CYS A 158 1.41 7.84 3.55
N LEU A 159 0.30 8.54 3.28
CA LEU A 159 -0.40 8.43 1.99
C LEU A 159 0.49 8.85 0.82
N ALA A 160 1.46 9.74 1.09
CA ALA A 160 2.49 10.14 0.14
C ALA A 160 3.25 8.98 -0.51
N GLU A 161 3.38 7.81 0.12
CA GLU A 161 4.05 6.65 -0.47
C GLU A 161 3.41 6.25 -1.80
N PHE A 162 2.08 6.16 -1.82
CA PHE A 162 1.31 5.77 -2.99
C PHE A 162 1.28 6.89 -4.04
N ALA A 163 1.09 8.13 -3.60
CA ALA A 163 1.05 9.28 -4.49
C ALA A 163 2.41 9.51 -5.19
N LEU A 164 3.52 9.33 -4.47
CA LEU A 164 4.86 9.41 -5.02
C LEU A 164 5.10 8.33 -6.08
N GLN A 165 4.83 7.07 -5.74
CA GLN A 165 5.03 5.94 -6.67
C GLN A 165 4.19 6.08 -7.95
N ALA A 166 2.94 6.55 -7.84
CA ALA A 166 2.10 6.80 -9.00
C ALA A 166 2.61 7.98 -9.84
N ALA A 167 3.00 9.09 -9.20
CA ALA A 167 3.51 10.27 -9.89
C ALA A 167 4.83 9.99 -10.63
N GLU A 168 5.75 9.24 -10.01
CA GLU A 168 6.99 8.77 -10.66
C GLU A 168 6.69 7.88 -11.87
N ALA A 169 5.64 7.06 -11.79
CA ALA A 169 5.17 6.24 -12.89
C ALA A 169 4.39 7.02 -13.98
N GLY A 170 4.23 8.35 -13.85
CA GLY A 170 3.55 9.20 -14.82
C GLY A 170 2.04 9.36 -14.60
N PHE A 171 1.51 8.90 -13.47
CA PHE A 171 0.07 8.97 -13.16
C PHE A 171 -0.23 10.07 -12.15
N VAL A 172 -1.41 10.67 -12.27
CA VAL A 172 -1.99 11.50 -11.21
C VAL A 172 -2.64 10.58 -10.19
N CYS A 173 -2.39 10.84 -8.91
CA CYS A 173 -2.89 10.01 -7.83
C CYS A 173 -3.57 10.86 -6.77
N ARG A 174 -4.78 10.45 -6.36
CA ARG A 174 -5.42 10.92 -5.15
C ARG A 174 -5.61 9.74 -4.20
N VAL A 175 -5.15 9.90 -2.98
CA VAL A 175 -5.35 8.91 -1.93
C VAL A 175 -6.03 9.57 -0.75
N VAL A 176 -7.04 8.93 -0.18
CA VAL A 176 -7.70 9.43 1.01
C VAL A 176 -7.86 8.34 2.04
N ALA A 177 -7.84 8.74 3.31
CA ALA A 177 -8.13 7.86 4.43
C ALA A 177 -9.08 8.57 5.41
N ALA A 178 -10.21 7.95 5.69
CA ALA A 178 -11.23 8.41 6.63
C ALA A 178 -11.28 7.44 7.83
N PRO A 179 -10.53 7.72 8.91
CA PRO A 179 -10.64 6.95 10.14
C PRO A 179 -11.97 7.25 10.86
N SER A 180 -12.24 6.50 11.91
CA SER A 180 -13.38 6.72 12.81
C SER A 180 -13.43 8.15 13.39
N PHE A 181 -14.60 8.55 13.90
CA PHE A 181 -14.87 9.91 14.36
C PHE A 181 -13.94 10.33 15.51
N ALA A 182 -13.09 11.33 15.26
CA ALA A 182 -12.05 11.80 16.17
C ALA A 182 -11.98 13.33 16.28
N VAL A 183 -12.53 14.05 15.30
CA VAL A 183 -12.43 15.49 15.10
C VAL A 183 -13.79 16.17 15.27
N ALA A 184 -13.80 17.28 16.00
CA ALA A 184 -14.95 18.14 16.21
C ALA A 184 -15.00 19.28 15.17
N HIS A 185 -16.21 19.80 14.94
CA HIS A 185 -16.40 21.00 14.12
C HIS A 185 -15.77 22.23 14.82
N PRO A 186 -15.12 23.17 14.09
CA PRO A 186 -14.47 24.34 14.68
C PRO A 186 -15.33 25.17 15.64
N GLU A 187 -16.59 25.33 15.27
CA GLU A 187 -17.56 26.15 16.01
C GLU A 187 -18.35 25.36 17.07
N ASP A 188 -18.15 24.04 17.16
CA ASP A 188 -18.93 23.22 18.08
C ASP A 188 -18.44 23.38 19.52
N VAL A 189 -19.17 24.18 20.30
CA VAL A 189 -18.92 24.39 21.75
C VAL A 189 -19.01 23.07 22.53
N THR A 190 -19.88 22.16 22.11
CA THR A 190 -20.02 20.83 22.74
C THR A 190 -18.89 19.90 22.38
N ALA A 191 -18.09 20.25 21.35
CA ALA A 191 -17.01 19.51 20.73
C ALA A 191 -17.33 18.03 20.43
N THR A 192 -18.55 17.76 19.96
CA THR A 192 -18.95 16.45 19.48
C THR A 192 -18.06 16.01 18.32
N LYS A 193 -17.53 14.78 18.38
CA LYS A 193 -16.72 14.18 17.31
C LYS A 193 -17.66 13.84 16.15
N THR A 194 -17.53 14.55 15.04
CA THR A 194 -18.42 14.42 13.88
C THR A 194 -17.72 13.83 12.67
N ILE A 195 -16.38 13.92 12.62
CA ILE A 195 -15.58 13.43 11.50
C ILE A 195 -14.26 12.82 11.96
N GLY A 196 -13.60 12.01 11.14
CA GLY A 196 -12.25 11.52 11.42
C GLY A 196 -11.20 12.60 11.17
N THR A 197 -9.94 12.35 11.54
CA THR A 197 -8.81 13.24 11.17
C THR A 197 -8.59 13.32 9.66
N THR A 198 -9.20 12.42 8.89
CA THR A 198 -9.41 12.50 7.45
C THR A 198 -8.25 13.10 6.65
N ALA A 199 -7.40 12.23 6.13
CA ALA A 199 -6.24 12.62 5.35
C ALA A 199 -6.56 12.60 3.84
N ILE A 200 -5.98 13.56 3.12
CA ILE A 200 -5.92 13.56 1.66
C ILE A 200 -4.46 13.67 1.23
N CYS A 201 -4.12 12.89 0.22
CA CYS A 201 -2.89 13.04 -0.51
C CYS A 201 -3.18 13.16 -2.00
N TYR A 202 -2.43 14.03 -2.66
CA TYR A 202 -2.49 14.22 -4.10
C TYR A 202 -1.07 14.25 -4.65
N GLY A 203 -0.82 13.47 -5.70
CA GLY A 203 0.45 13.42 -6.40
C GLY A 203 0.25 13.62 -7.89
N CYS A 204 1.12 14.39 -8.53
CA CYS A 204 1.15 14.49 -9.99
C CYS A 204 2.57 14.53 -10.56
N PRO A 205 2.77 13.99 -11.77
CA PRO A 205 4.06 14.01 -12.46
C PRO A 205 4.44 15.43 -12.90
N SER A 206 5.74 15.72 -12.89
CA SER A 206 6.35 16.92 -13.46
C SER A 206 7.57 16.54 -14.32
N GLU A 207 8.30 17.52 -14.87
CA GLU A 207 9.57 17.27 -15.58
C GLU A 207 10.74 16.93 -14.63
N GLY A 208 10.55 17.10 -13.32
CA GLY A 208 11.54 16.80 -12.28
C GLY A 208 10.89 16.12 -11.08
N GLU A 209 11.07 16.71 -9.89
CA GLU A 209 10.42 16.20 -8.68
C GLU A 209 8.88 16.27 -8.80
N PRO A 210 8.15 15.18 -8.49
CA PRO A 210 6.71 15.20 -8.50
C PRO A 210 6.16 16.13 -7.42
N MET A 211 5.01 16.75 -7.69
CA MET A 211 4.33 17.54 -6.66
C MET A 211 3.49 16.61 -5.79
N ILE A 212 3.75 16.60 -4.48
CA ILE A 212 3.04 15.76 -3.51
C ILE A 212 2.42 16.64 -2.42
N LEU A 213 1.09 16.72 -2.39
CA LEU A 213 0.35 17.32 -1.29
C LEU A 213 -0.10 16.19 -0.35
N ASP A 214 0.30 16.19 0.92
CA ASP A 214 -0.14 15.19 1.91
C ASP A 214 -0.48 15.91 3.21
N TYR A 215 -1.77 15.96 3.57
CA TYR A 215 -2.23 16.67 4.77
C TYR A 215 -3.53 16.11 5.36
N THR A 216 -3.78 16.52 6.60
CA THR A 216 -4.99 16.19 7.38
C THR A 216 -5.82 17.45 7.59
N SER A 217 -7.15 17.28 7.64
CA SER A 217 -8.07 18.37 8.01
C SER A 217 -7.97 18.82 9.47
N ALA A 218 -7.32 18.01 10.32
CA ALA A 218 -7.19 18.27 11.74
C ALA A 218 -6.15 19.37 12.01
N ALA A 219 -6.42 20.26 12.98
CA ALA A 219 -5.48 21.29 13.40
C ALA A 219 -4.16 20.71 13.95
N ILE A 220 -4.20 19.48 14.44
CA ILE A 220 -3.06 18.71 14.93
C ILE A 220 -3.34 17.22 14.75
N THR A 221 -2.33 16.42 14.44
CA THR A 221 -2.50 14.96 14.36
C THR A 221 -2.59 14.36 15.76
N PHE A 222 -3.30 13.24 15.92
CA PHE A 222 -3.32 12.53 17.20
C PHE A 222 -1.93 12.03 17.62
N GLY A 223 -1.08 11.64 16.66
CA GLY A 223 0.31 11.28 16.93
C GLY A 223 1.12 12.45 17.51
N GLU A 224 0.89 13.66 17.02
CA GLU A 224 1.53 14.86 17.54
C GLU A 224 1.00 15.24 18.94
N VAL A 225 -0.29 15.02 19.22
CA VAL A 225 -0.84 15.16 20.59
C VAL A 225 -0.14 14.19 21.56
N LEU A 226 0.02 12.92 21.17
CA LEU A 226 0.74 11.93 21.99
C LEU A 226 2.21 12.29 22.18
N ARG A 227 2.89 12.74 21.11
CA ARG A 227 4.29 13.19 21.18
C ARG A 227 4.42 14.35 22.16
N ARG A 228 3.59 15.38 22.03
CA ARG A 228 3.59 16.56 22.91
C ARG A 228 3.23 16.22 24.35
N ARG A 229 2.34 15.24 24.58
CA ARG A 229 2.08 14.67 25.91
C ARG A 229 3.33 14.02 26.51
N GLN A 230 4.06 13.23 25.74
CA GLN A 230 5.28 12.55 26.18
C GLN A 230 6.43 13.54 26.46
N THR A 231 6.55 14.59 25.64
CA THR A 231 7.62 15.59 25.73
C THR A 231 7.26 16.78 26.62
N GLY A 232 6.05 16.86 27.16
CA GLY A 232 5.57 18.02 27.93
C GLY A 232 5.40 19.32 27.11
N GLN A 233 5.43 19.24 25.78
CA GLN A 233 5.34 20.42 24.91
C GLN A 233 3.90 20.94 24.82
N PRO A 234 3.68 22.26 24.74
CA PRO A 234 2.34 22.81 24.58
C PRO A 234 1.77 22.43 23.21
N LEU A 235 0.47 22.12 23.14
CA LEU A 235 -0.27 21.99 21.89
C LEU A 235 -0.43 23.36 21.22
N PRO A 236 -0.60 23.43 19.88
CA PRO A 236 -0.96 24.68 19.21
C PRO A 236 -2.26 25.25 19.77
N GLU A 237 -2.34 26.57 19.87
CA GLU A 237 -3.58 27.24 20.27
C GLU A 237 -4.74 26.83 19.35
N HIS A 238 -5.93 26.73 19.93
CA HIS A 238 -7.16 26.38 19.21
C HIS A 238 -7.13 25.05 18.43
N SER A 239 -6.22 24.13 18.77
CA SER A 239 -6.13 22.81 18.12
C SER A 239 -6.94 21.72 18.80
N CYS A 240 -7.12 21.82 20.12
CA CYS A 240 -7.74 20.78 20.94
C CYS A 240 -8.63 21.36 22.04
N ARG A 241 -9.66 20.58 22.42
CA ARG A 241 -10.55 20.87 23.53
C ARG A 241 -10.63 19.70 24.50
N THR A 242 -10.80 20.01 25.79
CA THR A 242 -11.06 18.99 26.83
C THR A 242 -12.42 18.31 26.60
N LYS A 243 -12.72 17.29 27.41
CA LYS A 243 -14.02 16.60 27.36
C LYS A 243 -15.20 17.55 27.68
N GLU A 244 -14.96 18.61 28.45
CA GLU A 244 -15.92 19.69 28.76
C GLU A 244 -16.04 20.74 27.64
N GLY A 245 -15.24 20.64 26.58
CA GLY A 245 -15.26 21.60 25.46
C GLY A 245 -14.41 22.85 25.66
N ILE A 246 -13.52 22.87 26.67
CA ILE A 246 -12.63 24.00 26.97
C ILE A 246 -11.38 23.91 26.10
N TRP A 247 -10.95 25.01 25.48
CA TRP A 247 -9.68 25.08 24.75
C TRP A 247 -8.51 24.84 25.70
N THR A 248 -7.56 24.00 25.29
CA THR A 248 -6.35 23.72 26.07
C THR A 248 -5.12 23.60 25.19
N THR A 249 -3.99 24.04 25.72
CA THR A 249 -2.66 23.80 25.17
C THR A 249 -1.91 22.70 25.94
N ILE A 250 -2.52 22.09 26.95
CA ILE A 250 -1.91 21.08 27.81
C ILE A 250 -2.40 19.69 27.36
N ALA A 251 -1.49 18.90 26.79
CA ALA A 251 -1.85 17.60 26.23
C ALA A 251 -2.39 16.62 27.28
N GLU A 252 -1.91 16.66 28.52
CA GLU A 252 -2.37 15.75 29.60
C GLU A 252 -3.86 15.95 29.95
N GLU A 253 -4.40 17.18 29.81
CA GLU A 253 -5.82 17.48 30.07
C GLU A 253 -6.77 16.82 29.07
N LEU A 254 -6.24 16.30 27.96
CA LEU A 254 -7.03 15.58 26.97
C LEU A 254 -7.21 14.08 27.31
N PHE A 255 -6.62 13.60 28.41
CA PHE A 255 -6.63 12.19 28.79
C PHE A 255 -7.20 11.96 30.19
N ASP A 256 -7.92 10.85 30.34
CA ASP A 256 -8.28 10.27 31.64
C ASP A 256 -7.51 8.96 31.80
N GLY A 257 -6.41 9.01 32.55
CA GLY A 257 -5.40 7.95 32.54
C GLY A 257 -4.78 7.78 31.15
N GLU A 258 -5.06 6.67 30.49
CA GLU A 258 -4.60 6.39 29.11
C GLU A 258 -5.68 6.58 28.06
N ALA A 259 -6.93 6.83 28.47
CA ALA A 259 -8.03 7.05 27.55
C ALA A 259 -8.03 8.50 27.03
N PHE A 260 -8.03 8.67 25.71
CA PHE A 260 -8.19 9.99 25.10
C PHE A 260 -9.65 10.46 25.21
N THR A 261 -9.92 11.38 26.12
CA THR A 261 -11.25 11.95 26.38
C THR A 261 -11.46 13.31 25.72
N GLY A 262 -10.37 13.96 25.31
CA GLY A 262 -10.39 15.23 24.60
C GLY A 262 -10.90 15.12 23.16
N ARG A 263 -10.85 16.26 22.46
CA ARG A 263 -11.21 16.39 21.05
C ARG A 263 -10.16 17.21 20.31
N ILE A 264 -9.81 16.73 19.12
CA ILE A 264 -9.08 17.49 18.13
C ILE A 264 -10.11 18.28 17.33
N VAL A 265 -9.79 19.52 16.95
CA VAL A 265 -10.66 20.37 16.14
C VAL A 265 -10.11 20.47 14.72
N ALA A 266 -10.98 20.61 13.72
CA ALA A 266 -10.52 20.90 12.36
C ALA A 266 -9.79 22.25 12.33
N ALA A 267 -8.77 22.39 11.49
CA ALA A 267 -7.95 23.61 11.42
C ALA A 267 -8.77 24.86 11.03
N SER A 268 -9.80 24.68 10.20
CA SER A 268 -10.70 25.73 9.75
C SER A 268 -12.04 25.16 9.27
N ILE A 269 -13.00 26.03 8.94
CA ILE A 269 -14.25 25.62 8.28
C ILE A 269 -13.97 24.96 6.92
N PRO A 270 -13.11 25.51 6.03
CA PRO A 270 -12.68 24.81 4.82
C PRO A 270 -12.08 23.43 5.06
N ASP A 271 -11.26 23.26 6.11
CA ASP A 271 -10.67 21.95 6.43
C ASP A 271 -11.73 20.95 6.90
N TRP A 272 -12.68 21.40 7.71
CA TRP A 272 -13.82 20.57 8.09
C TRP A 272 -14.66 20.16 6.87
N ALA A 273 -14.91 21.10 5.95
CA ALA A 273 -15.63 20.81 4.71
C ALA A 273 -14.88 19.81 3.82
N GLN A 274 -13.55 19.92 3.74
CA GLN A 274 -12.69 18.98 3.03
C GLN A 274 -12.71 17.59 3.68
N ALA A 275 -12.71 17.51 5.01
CA ALA A 275 -12.93 16.26 5.74
C ALA A 275 -14.29 15.66 5.36
N ALA A 276 -15.35 16.47 5.34
CA ALA A 276 -16.70 16.03 4.99
C ALA A 276 -16.75 15.47 3.56
N MET A 277 -16.05 16.11 2.61
CA MET A 277 -15.93 15.61 1.24
C MET A 277 -15.27 14.24 1.19
N VAL A 278 -14.15 14.05 1.89
CA VAL A 278 -13.47 12.74 1.94
C VAL A 278 -14.35 11.70 2.62
N ARG A 279 -15.09 12.06 3.67
CA ARG A 279 -16.04 11.13 4.30
C ARG A 279 -17.15 10.73 3.32
N MET A 280 -17.78 11.69 2.64
CA MET A 280 -18.78 11.39 1.60
C MET A 280 -18.22 10.51 0.49
N HIS A 281 -16.99 10.79 0.03
CA HIS A 281 -16.32 9.99 -0.99
C HIS A 281 -16.07 8.54 -0.53
N THR A 282 -15.60 8.36 0.70
CA THR A 282 -15.30 7.03 1.25
C THR A 282 -16.55 6.22 1.65
N LEU A 283 -17.73 6.83 1.74
CA LEU A 283 -18.99 6.10 1.93
C LEU A 283 -19.39 5.25 0.72
N VAL A 284 -18.81 5.51 -0.46
CA VAL A 284 -19.02 4.68 -1.67
C VAL A 284 -18.61 3.23 -1.46
N ALA A 285 -17.68 2.96 -0.53
CA ALA A 285 -17.29 1.61 -0.16
C ALA A 285 -18.45 0.78 0.44
N GLY A 286 -19.56 1.41 0.80
CA GLY A 286 -20.76 0.74 1.31
C GLY A 286 -20.68 0.36 2.79
N GLU A 287 -21.55 -0.56 3.21
CA GLU A 287 -21.67 -1.01 4.60
C GLU A 287 -20.40 -1.74 5.08
N GLY A 288 -19.91 -1.39 6.26
CA GLY A 288 -18.76 -2.01 6.89
C GLY A 288 -18.52 -1.44 8.28
N THR A 289 -17.54 -1.97 9.00
CA THR A 289 -17.15 -1.37 10.28
C THR A 289 -16.54 0.01 10.00
N ASN A 290 -16.92 1.04 10.76
CA ASN A 290 -16.38 2.40 10.62
C ASN A 290 -14.91 2.52 11.07
N LYS A 291 -14.12 1.43 11.05
CA LYS A 291 -12.74 1.37 11.57
C LYS A 291 -11.81 2.29 10.76
N CYS A 292 -11.78 2.15 9.44
CA CYS A 292 -11.19 3.10 8.50
C CYS A 292 -11.65 2.79 7.07
N ASN A 293 -12.02 3.82 6.30
CA ASN A 293 -12.22 3.69 4.87
C ASN A 293 -11.07 4.39 4.13
N PHE A 294 -10.53 3.73 3.12
CA PHE A 294 -9.44 4.19 2.28
C PHE A 294 -9.92 4.21 0.84
N SER A 295 -9.44 5.15 0.03
CA SER A 295 -9.54 5.02 -1.41
C SER A 295 -8.31 5.57 -2.10
N VAL A 296 -8.02 4.98 -3.26
CA VAL A 296 -6.98 5.39 -4.16
C VAL A 296 -7.60 5.57 -5.53
N GLU A 297 -7.39 6.75 -6.09
CA GLU A 297 -7.77 7.13 -7.44
C GLU A 297 -6.50 7.40 -8.24
N ILE A 298 -6.42 6.79 -9.41
CA ILE A 298 -5.31 6.91 -10.34
C ILE A 298 -5.86 7.38 -11.68
N ILE A 299 -5.24 8.38 -12.28
CA ILE A 299 -5.59 8.92 -13.59
C ILE A 299 -4.32 8.91 -14.43
N ASP A 300 -4.42 8.39 -15.65
CA ASP A 300 -3.36 8.38 -16.65
C ASP A 300 -3.50 9.60 -17.58
N PRO A 301 -2.65 10.64 -17.45
CA PRO A 301 -2.67 11.77 -18.38
C PRO A 301 -2.38 11.35 -19.82
N ALA A 302 -1.59 10.29 -20.03
CA ALA A 302 -1.23 9.79 -21.36
C ALA A 302 -2.43 9.17 -22.10
N SER A 303 -3.47 8.76 -21.37
CA SER A 303 -4.71 8.26 -21.96
C SER A 303 -5.55 9.35 -22.64
N LEU A 304 -5.31 10.62 -22.30
CA LEU A 304 -6.07 11.77 -22.80
C LEU A 304 -5.23 12.72 -23.67
N GLY A 305 -3.90 12.62 -23.64
CA GLY A 305 -3.01 13.52 -24.38
C GLY A 305 -1.53 13.20 -24.17
N ASP A 306 -0.69 14.19 -24.47
CA ASP A 306 0.76 14.06 -24.32
C ASP A 306 1.20 14.27 -22.85
N LEU A 307 1.79 13.23 -22.25
CA LEU A 307 2.29 13.25 -20.88
C LEU A 307 3.38 14.32 -20.68
N GLU A 308 4.23 14.57 -21.68
CA GLU A 308 5.30 15.56 -21.55
C GLU A 308 4.74 16.99 -21.54
N VAL A 309 3.66 17.24 -22.30
CA VAL A 309 2.93 18.51 -22.20
C VAL A 309 2.30 18.67 -20.82
N TYR A 310 1.75 17.60 -20.24
CA TYR A 310 1.22 17.63 -18.87
C TYR A 310 2.34 17.95 -17.85
N ARG A 311 3.45 17.20 -17.89
CA ARG A 311 4.61 17.37 -17.01
C ARG A 311 5.13 18.81 -17.05
N ARG A 312 5.35 19.35 -18.25
CA ARG A 312 5.80 20.73 -18.43
C ARG A 312 4.84 21.75 -17.82
N ARG A 313 3.53 21.60 -18.02
CA ARG A 313 2.53 22.53 -17.45
C ARG A 313 2.48 22.47 -15.92
N VAL A 314 2.66 21.29 -15.33
CA VAL A 314 2.80 21.15 -13.87
C VAL A 314 4.07 21.87 -13.40
N THR A 315 5.21 21.65 -14.06
CA THR A 315 6.48 22.34 -13.76
C THR A 315 6.35 23.86 -13.86
N GLU A 316 5.76 24.38 -14.92
CA GLU A 316 5.52 25.82 -15.13
C GLU A 316 4.70 26.41 -13.97
N TRP A 317 3.64 25.73 -13.54
CA TRP A 317 2.82 26.18 -12.42
C TRP A 317 3.56 26.11 -11.07
N MET A 318 4.33 25.05 -10.82
CA MET A 318 5.18 24.95 -9.63
C MET A 318 6.21 26.10 -9.57
N ASN A 319 6.81 26.45 -10.71
CA ASN A 319 7.76 27.57 -10.80
C ASN A 319 7.11 28.92 -10.49
N LEU A 320 5.83 29.12 -10.84
CA LEU A 320 5.09 30.32 -10.43
C LEU A 320 4.96 30.41 -8.91
N ILE A 321 4.76 29.29 -8.20
CA ILE A 321 4.64 29.26 -6.73
C ILE A 321 5.99 29.64 -6.09
N VAL A 322 7.07 28.98 -6.50
CA VAL A 322 8.42 29.24 -5.96
C VAL A 322 8.88 30.67 -6.27
N GLY A 323 8.46 31.23 -7.42
CA GLY A 323 8.77 32.60 -7.81
C GLY A 323 8.11 33.70 -6.97
N LEU A 324 7.15 33.39 -6.09
CA LEU A 324 6.47 34.40 -5.26
C LEU A 324 7.39 34.97 -4.15
N ASN A 325 8.34 34.19 -3.64
CA ASN A 325 9.43 34.63 -2.75
C ASN A 325 10.44 33.49 -2.58
N HIS A 326 11.60 33.61 -3.26
CA HIS A 326 12.59 32.53 -3.45
C HIS A 326 13.07 31.83 -2.16
N ASP A 327 13.04 32.50 -1.01
CA ASP A 327 13.62 31.96 0.23
C ASP A 327 12.58 31.40 1.22
N GLN A 328 11.28 31.65 1.01
CA GLN A 328 10.25 31.30 2.00
C GLN A 328 9.07 30.49 1.46
N VAL A 329 8.78 30.60 0.16
CA VAL A 329 7.63 29.92 -0.44
C VAL A 329 8.08 28.59 -1.03
N ARG A 330 7.38 27.52 -0.65
CA ARG A 330 7.67 26.15 -1.06
C ARG A 330 6.46 25.56 -1.78
N THR A 331 6.73 24.64 -2.70
CA THR A 331 5.67 23.80 -3.27
C THR A 331 5.28 22.69 -2.27
N PRO A 332 4.04 22.18 -2.34
CA PRO A 332 3.64 21.02 -1.56
C PRO A 332 4.60 19.84 -1.76
N GLY A 333 5.02 19.23 -0.66
CA GLY A 333 5.81 17.99 -0.67
C GLY A 333 7.32 18.17 -0.79
N ASN A 334 7.80 19.28 -1.36
CA ASN A 334 9.23 19.48 -1.66
C ASN A 334 10.16 19.27 -0.46
N HIS A 335 9.79 19.75 0.73
CA HIS A 335 10.62 19.53 1.93
C HIS A 335 10.64 18.06 2.39
N SER A 336 9.51 17.35 2.31
CA SER A 336 9.44 15.94 2.70
C SER A 336 10.13 15.05 1.69
N LEU A 337 10.02 15.37 0.40
CA LEU A 337 10.71 14.67 -0.68
C LEU A 337 12.23 14.86 -0.60
N ALA A 338 12.71 16.08 -0.38
CA ALA A 338 14.13 16.35 -0.19
C ALA A 338 14.70 15.58 1.03
N ARG A 339 13.95 15.53 2.13
CA ARG A 339 14.33 14.73 3.31
C ARG A 339 14.38 13.24 2.98
N TYR A 340 13.34 12.74 2.33
CA TYR A 340 13.25 11.35 1.90
C TYR A 340 14.47 10.99 1.03
N GLN A 341 14.76 11.77 -0.01
CA GLN A 341 15.90 11.53 -0.89
C GLN A 341 17.23 11.58 -0.14
N ALA A 342 17.44 12.57 0.74
CA ALA A 342 18.66 12.67 1.54
C ALA A 342 18.86 11.44 2.45
N ASN A 343 17.78 10.91 3.03
CA ASN A 343 17.82 9.70 3.84
C ASN A 343 18.16 8.46 3.00
N ILE A 344 17.57 8.33 1.81
CA ILE A 344 17.85 7.25 0.86
C ILE A 344 19.32 7.31 0.39
N ASP A 345 19.80 8.48 -0.02
CA ASP A 345 21.17 8.68 -0.50
C ASP A 345 22.21 8.39 0.59
N ARG A 346 21.88 8.73 1.84
CA ARG A 346 22.72 8.44 3.01
C ARG A 346 22.71 6.95 3.40
N GLY A 347 21.63 6.23 3.07
CA GLY A 347 21.42 4.84 3.46
C GLY A 347 21.09 4.64 4.95
N SER A 348 20.84 5.71 5.70
CA SER A 348 20.47 5.68 7.12
C SER A 348 19.40 6.72 7.45
N VAL A 349 18.65 6.46 8.52
CA VAL A 349 17.65 7.38 9.09
C VAL A 349 17.86 7.56 10.58
N PRO A 350 17.54 8.76 11.14
CA PRO A 350 17.54 8.95 12.57
C PRO A 350 16.38 8.18 13.21
N VAL A 351 16.67 7.43 14.27
CA VAL A 351 15.71 6.64 15.04
C VAL A 351 15.90 6.97 16.51
N ASN A 352 14.81 7.20 17.23
CA ASN A 352 14.87 7.41 18.67
C ASN A 352 15.47 6.19 19.40
N LEU A 353 16.36 6.43 20.39
CA LEU A 353 17.03 5.35 21.13
C LEU A 353 16.04 4.37 21.79
N VAL A 354 15.00 4.90 22.45
CA VAL A 354 13.99 4.07 23.13
C VAL A 354 13.17 3.27 22.12
N LEU A 355 12.81 3.88 21.00
CA LEU A 355 12.13 3.17 19.92
C LEU A 355 13.00 2.04 19.35
N TRP A 356 14.28 2.32 19.12
CA TRP A 356 15.22 1.33 18.61
C TRP A 356 15.34 0.13 19.55
N ASP A 357 15.53 0.36 20.85
CA ASP A 357 15.58 -0.70 21.85
C ASP A 357 14.28 -1.52 21.88
N GLN A 358 13.12 -0.85 21.78
CA GLN A 358 11.82 -1.53 21.75
C GLN A 358 11.65 -2.39 20.49
N LEU A 359 12.10 -1.91 19.32
CA LEU A 359 12.08 -2.67 18.08
C LEU A 359 13.01 -3.88 18.16
N GLN A 360 14.22 -3.72 18.69
CA GLN A 360 15.16 -4.81 18.89
C GLN A 360 14.62 -5.85 19.87
N GLN A 361 13.99 -5.43 20.97
CA GLN A 361 13.36 -6.33 21.93
C GLN A 361 12.21 -7.13 21.30
N LEU A 362 11.36 -6.50 20.50
CA LEU A 362 10.31 -7.20 19.76
C LEU A 362 10.92 -8.19 18.76
N ALA A 363 11.90 -7.76 17.97
CA ALA A 363 12.57 -8.62 17.00
C ALA A 363 13.30 -9.81 17.65
N ALA A 364 13.83 -9.64 18.87
CA ALA A 364 14.44 -10.71 19.65
C ALA A 364 13.42 -11.67 20.29
N GLY A 365 12.14 -11.30 20.31
CA GLY A 365 11.05 -12.14 20.82
C GLY A 365 10.85 -13.41 19.99
N ASP A 366 10.16 -14.37 20.60
CA ASP A 366 9.83 -15.64 19.93
C ASP A 366 8.89 -15.38 18.75
N ILE A 367 9.28 -15.84 17.57
CA ILE A 367 8.41 -15.88 16.40
C ILE A 367 7.54 -17.13 16.52
N PRO A 368 6.20 -17.04 16.37
CA PRO A 368 5.33 -18.20 16.35
C PRO A 368 5.84 -19.28 15.40
N ALA A 369 5.84 -20.54 15.84
CA ALA A 369 6.35 -21.67 15.06
C ALA A 369 5.60 -21.85 13.73
N GLU A 370 4.31 -21.47 13.71
CA GLU A 370 3.48 -21.41 12.51
C GLU A 370 2.98 -19.98 12.34
N LEU A 371 3.31 -19.38 11.20
CA LEU A 371 2.77 -18.10 10.76
C LEU A 371 1.77 -18.34 9.61
N PRO A 372 0.76 -17.47 9.47
CA PRO A 372 -0.15 -17.55 8.34
C PRO A 372 0.61 -17.34 7.02
N THR A 373 0.07 -17.93 5.94
CA THR A 373 0.57 -17.68 4.58
C THR A 373 -0.35 -16.67 3.91
N THR A 374 0.22 -15.57 3.43
CA THR A 374 -0.48 -14.57 2.63
C THR A 374 0.24 -14.40 1.28
N ARG A 375 -0.56 -14.21 0.24
CA ARG A 375 -0.13 -13.89 -1.11
C ARG A 375 0.52 -12.53 -1.13
N THR A 376 1.39 -12.30 -2.11
CA THR A 376 1.85 -10.94 -2.41
C THR A 376 0.69 -10.09 -2.94
N PRO A 377 0.73 -8.76 -2.76
CA PRO A 377 -0.28 -7.88 -3.34
C PRO A 377 -0.47 -8.09 -4.86
N THR A 378 0.62 -8.34 -5.58
CA THR A 378 0.58 -8.64 -7.02
C THR A 378 -0.15 -9.95 -7.32
N GLU A 379 0.19 -11.04 -6.64
CA GLU A 379 -0.49 -12.34 -6.84
C GLU A 379 -1.99 -12.24 -6.53
N LEU A 380 -2.35 -11.54 -5.45
CA LEU A 380 -3.75 -11.36 -5.07
C LEU A 380 -4.54 -10.54 -6.11
N VAL A 381 -3.95 -9.44 -6.60
CA VAL A 381 -4.55 -8.63 -7.68
C VAL A 381 -4.71 -9.44 -8.96
N GLN A 382 -3.72 -10.26 -9.32
CA GLN A 382 -3.79 -11.14 -10.49
C GLN A 382 -4.95 -12.13 -10.38
N GLU A 383 -5.12 -12.75 -9.21
CA GLU A 383 -6.21 -13.69 -8.96
C GLU A 383 -7.59 -13.01 -9.03
N MET A 384 -7.74 -11.82 -8.45
CA MET A 384 -8.98 -11.04 -8.53
C MET A 384 -9.36 -10.78 -9.99
N LYS A 385 -8.40 -10.31 -10.80
CA LYS A 385 -8.62 -10.05 -12.23
C LYS A 385 -8.99 -11.31 -13.01
N TYR A 386 -8.31 -12.42 -12.72
CA TYR A 386 -8.65 -13.71 -13.32
C TYR A 386 -10.09 -14.12 -13.01
N TYR A 387 -10.47 -14.10 -11.73
CA TYR A 387 -11.82 -14.45 -11.30
C TYR A 387 -12.89 -13.59 -11.98
N LEU A 388 -12.67 -12.28 -12.08
CA LEU A 388 -13.61 -11.36 -12.73
C LEU A 388 -13.74 -11.62 -14.23
N ALA A 389 -12.63 -11.86 -14.92
CA ALA A 389 -12.64 -12.17 -16.34
C ALA A 389 -13.42 -13.46 -16.62
N THR A 390 -13.27 -14.48 -15.76
CA THR A 390 -14.07 -15.70 -15.87
C THR A 390 -15.57 -15.46 -15.63
N ARG A 391 -15.94 -14.62 -14.66
CA ARG A 391 -17.36 -14.26 -14.40
C ARG A 391 -17.99 -13.46 -15.53
N ARG A 392 -17.25 -12.56 -16.17
CA ARG A 392 -17.72 -11.76 -17.31
C ARG A 392 -17.83 -12.59 -18.60
N GLY A 393 -17.48 -13.88 -18.56
CA GLY A 393 -17.44 -14.74 -19.74
C GLY A 393 -16.36 -14.30 -20.74
N THR A 394 -15.42 -13.45 -20.32
CA THR A 394 -14.31 -13.00 -21.17
C THR A 394 -13.20 -14.04 -21.24
N ILE A 395 -13.23 -15.05 -20.36
CA ILE A 395 -12.37 -16.24 -20.38
C ILE A 395 -13.26 -17.48 -20.22
N GLU A 396 -13.30 -18.38 -21.21
CA GLU A 396 -13.91 -19.71 -21.08
C GLU A 396 -13.06 -20.58 -20.14
N THR A 397 -13.65 -21.03 -19.03
CA THR A 397 -12.93 -21.82 -18.02
C THR A 397 -12.97 -23.31 -18.36
N THR A 398 -11.81 -23.88 -18.68
CA THR A 398 -11.62 -25.34 -18.61
C THR A 398 -11.19 -25.70 -17.17
N PRO A 399 -11.90 -26.60 -16.46
CA PRO A 399 -11.56 -26.98 -15.09
C PRO A 399 -10.09 -27.42 -14.96
N LEU A 400 -9.40 -27.01 -13.88
CA LEU A 400 -7.96 -27.26 -13.70
C LEU A 400 -7.58 -28.76 -13.81
N SER A 401 -8.47 -29.64 -13.35
CA SER A 401 -8.33 -31.11 -13.44
C SER A 401 -8.45 -31.64 -14.87
N ARG A 402 -9.16 -30.91 -15.74
CA ARG A 402 -9.34 -31.18 -17.17
C ARG A 402 -8.17 -30.60 -17.97
N LEU A 403 -7.70 -29.40 -17.62
CA LEU A 403 -6.49 -28.78 -18.17
C LEU A 403 -5.24 -29.66 -17.92
N LYS A 404 -5.10 -30.17 -16.68
CA LYS A 404 -4.02 -31.09 -16.27
C LYS A 404 -4.00 -32.38 -17.11
N ARG A 405 -5.17 -32.99 -17.34
CA ARG A 405 -5.31 -34.18 -18.22
C ARG A 405 -4.96 -33.88 -19.68
N MET A 406 -5.26 -32.69 -20.18
CA MET A 406 -5.00 -32.29 -21.56
C MET A 406 -3.53 -32.00 -21.82
N ILE A 407 -2.82 -31.47 -20.81
CA ILE A 407 -1.36 -31.22 -20.83
C ILE A 407 -0.57 -32.53 -20.73
N ASP A 408 -1.03 -33.47 -19.89
CA ASP A 408 -0.31 -34.73 -19.66
C ASP A 408 -0.43 -35.76 -20.81
N HIS A 409 -1.40 -35.61 -21.73
CA HIS A 409 -1.74 -36.64 -22.74
C HIS A 409 -1.45 -36.27 -24.21
N ASN A 410 -1.00 -35.05 -24.55
CA ASN A 410 -0.80 -34.66 -25.95
C ASN A 410 0.59 -34.05 -26.22
N ARG A 411 1.15 -34.41 -27.39
CA ARG A 411 2.26 -33.68 -28.01
C ARG A 411 1.67 -32.46 -28.72
N PHE A 412 2.17 -31.28 -28.38
CA PHE A 412 1.65 -30.01 -28.89
C PHE A 412 2.41 -29.58 -30.14
N ASP A 413 1.64 -29.17 -31.15
CA ASP A 413 2.10 -28.37 -32.30
C ASP A 413 1.09 -27.21 -32.40
N THR A 414 1.54 -25.99 -32.75
CA THR A 414 0.70 -24.78 -32.99
C THR A 414 0.14 -24.11 -31.71
N GLY A 415 0.18 -22.79 -31.45
CA GLY A 415 -0.27 -21.70 -32.33
C GLY A 415 -1.58 -21.06 -31.84
N GLU A 416 -1.60 -20.28 -30.75
CA GLU A 416 -2.75 -20.09 -29.84
C GLU A 416 -3.05 -21.39 -29.09
N ILE A 417 -3.36 -21.36 -27.79
CA ILE A 417 -3.76 -22.60 -27.09
C ILE A 417 -5.21 -22.93 -27.47
N ARG A 418 -5.41 -23.46 -28.67
CA ARG A 418 -6.63 -24.16 -29.06
C ARG A 418 -6.62 -25.51 -28.36
N LEU A 419 -7.47 -25.67 -27.34
CA LEU A 419 -7.66 -26.95 -26.68
C LEU A 419 -8.52 -27.86 -27.57
N LEU A 420 -7.87 -28.64 -28.44
CA LEU A 420 -8.55 -29.61 -29.31
C LEU A 420 -9.19 -30.74 -28.49
N ARG A 421 -10.52 -30.71 -28.35
CA ARG A 421 -11.25 -31.87 -27.84
C ARG A 421 -11.41 -32.91 -28.95
N ARG A 422 -10.65 -34.01 -28.87
CA ARG A 422 -10.90 -35.21 -29.68
C ARG A 422 -12.19 -35.89 -29.22
N ARG A 423 -13.30 -35.72 -29.96
CA ARG A 423 -14.45 -36.65 -29.90
C ARG A 423 -14.41 -37.50 -31.16
N ILE A 424 -13.96 -38.74 -31.04
CA ILE A 424 -14.01 -39.69 -32.15
C ILE A 424 -15.47 -40.13 -32.33
N HIS A 425 -16.04 -39.82 -33.49
CA HIS A 425 -17.23 -40.49 -34.02
C HIS A 425 -16.87 -40.94 -35.45
N GLY A 426 -16.26 -42.12 -35.54
CA GLY A 426 -15.65 -42.62 -36.78
C GLY A 426 -14.39 -41.83 -37.20
N ASP A 427 -14.10 -41.84 -38.50
CA ASP A 427 -12.82 -41.39 -39.10
C ASP A 427 -12.77 -39.92 -39.57
N GLN A 428 -13.67 -39.04 -39.11
CA GLN A 428 -13.63 -37.61 -39.48
C GLN A 428 -13.68 -36.65 -38.29
N LEU A 429 -12.74 -35.70 -38.26
CA LEU A 429 -12.66 -34.56 -37.33
C LEU A 429 -13.74 -33.52 -37.67
N LYS A 430 -14.55 -33.07 -36.70
CA LYS A 430 -15.62 -32.09 -36.97
C LYS A 430 -15.74 -30.84 -36.09
N ASP A 431 -15.18 -30.76 -34.87
CA ASP A 431 -15.39 -29.55 -34.03
C ASP A 431 -14.15 -29.12 -33.23
N TYR A 432 -13.99 -27.79 -33.07
CA TYR A 432 -12.91 -27.10 -32.36
C TYR A 432 -13.50 -26.13 -31.31
N GLU A 433 -12.90 -26.05 -30.12
CA GLU A 433 -13.22 -25.06 -29.07
C GLU A 433 -11.98 -24.17 -28.87
N ILE A 434 -12.14 -22.84 -28.91
CA ILE A 434 -11.03 -21.87 -28.92
C ILE A 434 -10.94 -21.21 -27.54
N VAL A 435 -9.81 -21.39 -26.84
CA VAL A 435 -9.56 -20.75 -25.55
C VAL A 435 -8.46 -19.70 -25.70
N ARG A 436 -8.73 -18.44 -25.32
CA ARG A 436 -7.75 -17.34 -25.35
C ARG A 436 -7.03 -17.25 -24.01
N ILE A 437 -5.71 -17.39 -24.02
CA ILE A 437 -4.86 -17.25 -22.83
C ILE A 437 -3.85 -16.13 -23.08
N PRO A 438 -3.88 -15.04 -22.30
CA PRO A 438 -2.85 -14.00 -22.33
C PRO A 438 -1.45 -14.57 -22.12
N GLN A 439 -0.49 -14.07 -22.89
CA GLN A 439 0.90 -14.54 -22.90
C GLN A 439 1.57 -14.45 -21.51
N SER A 440 1.24 -13.41 -20.74
CA SER A 440 1.70 -13.25 -19.36
C SER A 440 1.28 -14.42 -18.46
N ILE A 441 0.03 -14.88 -18.59
CA ILE A 441 -0.52 -15.99 -17.80
C ILE A 441 0.14 -17.32 -18.17
N LEU A 442 0.45 -17.52 -19.46
CA LEU A 442 1.17 -18.71 -19.91
C LEU A 442 2.61 -18.76 -19.38
N ILE A 443 3.32 -17.63 -19.40
CA ILE A 443 4.68 -17.52 -18.87
C ILE A 443 4.70 -17.80 -17.36
N GLU A 444 3.77 -17.24 -16.60
CA GLU A 444 3.67 -17.47 -15.15
C GLU A 444 3.30 -18.92 -14.81
N TYR A 445 2.38 -19.54 -15.56
CA TYR A 445 2.10 -20.97 -15.43
C TYR A 445 3.34 -21.83 -15.64
N LEU A 446 4.13 -21.54 -16.67
CA LEU A 446 5.35 -22.29 -16.96
C LEU A 446 6.40 -22.10 -15.85
N ARG A 447 6.54 -20.89 -15.28
CA ARG A 447 7.40 -20.70 -14.08
C ARG A 447 6.94 -21.56 -12.91
N SER A 448 5.63 -21.63 -12.65
CA SER A 448 5.07 -22.48 -11.58
C SER A 448 5.35 -23.97 -11.75
N LYS A 449 5.75 -24.41 -12.96
CA LYS A 449 6.12 -25.81 -13.26
C LYS A 449 7.63 -26.07 -13.21
N GLY A 450 8.43 -25.10 -12.76
CA GLY A 450 9.87 -25.25 -12.62
C GLY A 450 10.67 -24.95 -13.88
N TYR A 451 10.06 -24.30 -14.88
CA TYR A 451 10.80 -23.84 -16.07
C TYR A 451 11.65 -22.62 -15.72
N SER A 452 12.95 -22.70 -15.96
CA SER A 452 13.95 -21.72 -15.50
C SER A 452 14.32 -20.69 -16.57
N SER A 453 14.12 -21.00 -17.85
CA SER A 453 14.35 -20.09 -18.97
C SER A 453 13.11 -20.00 -19.83
N ILE A 454 12.41 -18.86 -19.81
CA ILE A 454 11.24 -18.62 -20.64
C ILE A 454 11.53 -17.41 -21.52
N ARG A 455 11.57 -17.64 -22.83
CA ARG A 455 11.82 -16.62 -23.85
C ARG A 455 10.65 -16.54 -24.80
N VAL A 456 10.37 -15.32 -25.25
CA VAL A 456 9.40 -15.05 -26.30
C VAL A 456 10.21 -14.70 -27.52
N GLU A 457 10.12 -15.51 -28.56
CA GLU A 457 10.77 -15.28 -29.84
C GLU A 457 9.70 -15.02 -30.90
N ILE A 458 9.81 -13.89 -31.59
CA ILE A 458 8.99 -13.61 -32.77
C ILE A 458 9.76 -14.16 -33.96
N GLY A 459 9.20 -15.16 -34.64
CA GLY A 459 9.90 -15.92 -35.69
C GLY A 459 9.15 -15.96 -37.01
N ASP A 460 9.91 -15.90 -38.11
CA ASP A 460 9.43 -16.21 -39.45
C ASP A 460 9.48 -17.72 -39.69
N ARG A 461 8.33 -18.40 -39.65
CA ARG A 461 8.25 -19.79 -40.13
C ARG A 461 7.83 -19.78 -41.59
N GLN A 462 8.68 -20.35 -42.45
CA GLN A 462 8.52 -20.37 -43.92
C GLN A 462 7.32 -21.15 -44.47
N ASP A 463 6.42 -21.67 -43.64
CA ASP A 463 5.13 -22.17 -44.10
C ASP A 463 4.11 -21.03 -44.02
N ALA A 464 3.77 -20.48 -45.18
CA ALA A 464 2.68 -19.53 -45.42
C ALA A 464 2.90 -18.04 -45.06
N GLY A 465 4.12 -17.58 -44.78
CA GLY A 465 4.43 -16.14 -44.72
C GLY A 465 3.74 -15.37 -43.58
N VAL A 466 3.49 -16.05 -42.46
CA VAL A 466 2.88 -15.48 -41.26
C VAL A 466 3.97 -15.30 -40.19
N HIS A 467 4.10 -14.08 -39.66
CA HIS A 467 4.90 -13.82 -38.46
C HIS A 467 4.22 -14.41 -37.23
N LEU A 468 4.90 -15.27 -36.47
CA LEU A 468 4.35 -15.96 -35.30
C LEU A 468 5.09 -15.52 -34.04
N ASP A 469 4.36 -15.26 -32.94
CA ASP A 469 4.99 -15.20 -31.61
C ASP A 469 5.13 -16.63 -31.08
N CYS A 470 6.34 -17.00 -30.67
CA CYS A 470 6.64 -18.29 -30.06
C CYS A 470 7.08 -18.10 -28.60
N VAL A 471 6.35 -18.66 -27.64
CA VAL A 471 6.81 -18.80 -26.26
C VAL A 471 7.60 -20.10 -26.15
N ILE A 472 8.91 -19.99 -25.95
CA ILE A 472 9.82 -21.10 -25.71
C ILE A 472 10.15 -21.13 -24.22
N ALA A 473 9.77 -22.21 -23.55
CA ALA A 473 10.12 -22.46 -22.15
C ALA A 473 11.00 -23.70 -22.02
N GLU A 474 12.14 -23.53 -21.38
CA GLU A 474 13.12 -24.57 -21.13
C GLU A 474 13.37 -24.66 -19.63
N GLY A 475 13.45 -25.87 -19.10
CA GLY A 475 13.79 -26.05 -17.70
C GLY A 475 13.81 -27.50 -17.25
N ASP A 476 14.36 -27.67 -16.06
CA ASP A 476 14.53 -28.96 -15.43
C ASP A 476 13.36 -29.24 -14.51
N ILE A 477 12.57 -30.26 -14.83
CA ILE A 477 11.45 -30.72 -14.02
C ILE A 477 11.84 -32.03 -13.37
N PHE A 478 11.55 -32.15 -12.08
CA PHE A 478 11.80 -33.37 -11.33
C PHE A 478 10.54 -34.23 -11.34
N ASP A 479 10.66 -35.50 -11.71
CA ASP A 479 9.55 -36.44 -11.61
C ASP A 479 9.27 -36.83 -10.15
N GLN A 480 8.22 -37.62 -9.91
CA GLN A 480 7.79 -38.02 -8.56
C GLN A 480 8.85 -38.84 -7.80
N ASP A 481 9.85 -39.39 -8.51
CA ASP A 481 10.98 -40.12 -7.95
C ASP A 481 12.23 -39.23 -7.80
N GLY A 482 12.10 -37.91 -8.02
CA GLY A 482 13.18 -36.94 -7.87
C GLY A 482 14.19 -36.94 -9.01
N ARG A 483 13.90 -37.57 -10.16
CA ARG A 483 14.82 -37.59 -11.30
C ARG A 483 14.64 -36.35 -12.16
N ARG A 484 15.75 -35.68 -12.46
CA ARG A 484 15.82 -34.47 -13.30
C ARG A 484 15.48 -34.80 -14.76
N GLN A 485 14.50 -34.13 -15.32
CA GLN A 485 14.13 -34.18 -16.74
C GLN A 485 14.19 -32.79 -17.35
N HIS A 486 15.10 -32.59 -18.29
CA HIS A 486 15.16 -31.35 -19.06
C HIS A 486 14.04 -31.34 -20.11
N LYS A 487 13.15 -30.33 -20.06
CA LYS A 487 12.02 -30.20 -20.99
C LYS A 487 12.07 -28.86 -21.71
N VAL A 488 11.74 -28.91 -23.00
CA VAL A 488 11.57 -27.75 -23.88
C VAL A 488 10.14 -27.76 -24.40
N ILE A 489 9.39 -26.70 -24.13
CA ILE A 489 8.05 -26.46 -24.66
C ILE A 489 8.10 -25.25 -25.59
N ARG A 490 7.49 -25.38 -26.78
CA ARG A 490 7.29 -24.29 -27.73
C ARG A 490 5.80 -24.09 -27.96
N VAL A 491 5.30 -22.89 -27.73
CA VAL A 491 3.90 -22.51 -27.95
C VAL A 491 3.89 -21.40 -28.99
N TYR A 492 3.25 -21.61 -30.14
CA TYR A 492 3.14 -20.60 -31.20
C TYR A 492 1.88 -19.73 -30.97
N SER A 493 1.73 -18.59 -31.65
CA SER A 493 0.50 -17.78 -31.79
C SER A 493 0.16 -17.61 -33.27
N TYR A 494 -1.13 -17.60 -33.67
CA TYR A 494 -1.56 -17.29 -35.05
C TYR A 494 -2.51 -16.08 -35.07
N PRO A 495 -2.40 -15.15 -36.04
CA PRO A 495 -3.34 -14.06 -36.21
C PRO A 495 -4.71 -14.54 -36.72
N VAL A 496 -5.77 -13.95 -36.16
CA VAL A 496 -7.18 -14.37 -36.32
C VAL A 496 -7.73 -14.20 -37.76
N GLU A 497 -7.10 -13.40 -38.61
CA GLU A 497 -7.70 -12.91 -39.87
C GLU A 497 -7.65 -13.87 -41.07
N HIS A 498 -7.08 -15.08 -40.97
CA HIS A 498 -7.00 -16.02 -42.11
C HIS A 498 -7.64 -17.41 -41.91
N SER A 499 -8.54 -17.55 -40.93
CA SER A 499 -9.13 -18.86 -40.56
C SER A 499 -10.30 -19.35 -41.45
N GLN A 500 -10.26 -19.13 -42.77
CA GLN A 500 -11.22 -19.73 -43.72
C GLN A 500 -10.63 -20.75 -44.70
N ARG A 501 -9.47 -21.34 -44.42
CA ARG A 501 -8.99 -22.50 -45.18
C ARG A 501 -8.55 -23.65 -44.30
#